data_AF-A0A1V2PWB5-F1
#
_entry.id   AF-A0A1V2PWB5-F1
#
_cell.length_a   1.000
_cell.length_b   1.000
_cell.length_c   1.000
_cell.angle_alpha   90.00
_cell.angle_beta   90.00
_cell.angle_gamma   90.00
#
_symmetry.space_group_name_H-M   'P 1'
#
loop_
_entity.id
_entity.type
_entity.pdbx_description
1 polymer ?
#
loop_
_entity_poly.entity_id
_entity_poly.type
_entity_poly.pdbx_seq_one_letter_code
_entity_poly.pdbx_strand_id
1 'polypeptide(L)'
;MSLKRFNTGLAVLVVLAGLGFGLNFLVNPQTAAAGFGIDPWPQAEAGGYFVVKGVRDIAYGLTALVLLLLKHRHALGWVVLADAIIPIGDCIAVVANGGTVAYALGVHGSAAVLVLIAAASLLWETRKR
;
A
#
# COMPACT_ATOMS: atom_id res chain seq x y z
N MET A 1 3.38 13.02 -22.27
CA MET A 1 4.02 12.98 -20.93
C MET A 1 5.23 12.04 -21.01
N SER A 2 6.39 12.33 -20.41
CA SER A 2 7.53 11.39 -20.50
C SER A 2 7.30 10.16 -19.60
N LEU A 3 7.81 9.00 -20.01
CA LEU A 3 7.70 7.74 -19.24
C LEU A 3 8.17 7.92 -17.78
N LYS A 4 9.26 8.68 -17.59
CA LYS A 4 9.79 9.01 -16.26
C LYS A 4 8.82 9.85 -15.40
N ARG A 5 8.09 10.79 -15.99
CA ARG A 5 7.06 11.57 -15.27
C ARG A 5 5.88 10.67 -14.87
N PHE A 6 5.45 9.80 -15.78
CA PHE A 6 4.40 8.82 -15.51
C PHE A 6 4.79 7.88 -14.36
N ASN A 7 5.98 7.26 -14.43
CA ASN A 7 6.50 6.38 -13.38
C ASN A 7 6.64 7.11 -12.02
N THR A 8 7.02 8.38 -12.05
CA THR A 8 7.08 9.20 -10.83
C THR A 8 5.68 9.43 -10.25
N GLY A 9 4.67 9.67 -11.09
CA GLY A 9 3.28 9.76 -10.66
C GLY A 9 2.80 8.49 -9.96
N LEU A 10 3.10 7.32 -10.53
CA LEU A 10 2.79 6.03 -9.91
C LEU A 10 3.50 5.85 -8.56
N ALA A 11 4.80 6.18 -8.48
CA ALA A 11 5.55 6.09 -7.24
C ALA A 11 5.00 7.03 -6.15
N VAL A 12 4.65 8.27 -6.52
CA VAL A 12 4.00 9.22 -5.60
C VAL A 12 2.65 8.69 -5.12
N LEU A 13 1.86 8.08 -6.00
CA LEU A 13 0.59 7.50 -5.62
C LEU A 13 0.75 6.36 -4.59
N VAL A 14 1.73 5.48 -4.77
CA VAL A 14 2.05 4.42 -3.80
C VAL A 14 2.44 5.01 -2.44
N VAL A 15 3.31 6.04 -2.44
CA VAL A 15 3.71 6.74 -1.21
C VAL A 15 2.52 7.35 -0.50
N LEU A 16 1.69 8.11 -1.23
CA LEU A 16 0.54 8.80 -0.66
C LEU A 16 -0.52 7.82 -0.16
N ALA A 17 -0.70 6.68 -0.84
CA ALA A 17 -1.59 5.62 -0.38
C ALA A 17 -1.13 5.06 0.97
N GLY A 18 0.14 4.68 1.12
CA GLY A 18 0.65 4.16 2.39
C GLY A 18 0.58 5.16 3.55
N LEU A 19 1.00 6.40 3.31
CA LEU A 19 0.89 7.46 4.32
C LEU A 19 -0.57 7.77 4.67
N GLY A 20 -1.45 7.81 3.67
CA GLY A 20 -2.87 8.11 3.84
C GLY A 20 -3.61 7.03 4.61
N PHE A 21 -3.45 5.76 4.22
CA PHE A 21 -4.05 4.63 4.93
C PHE A 21 -3.53 4.52 6.36
N GLY A 22 -2.22 4.65 6.54
CA GLY A 22 -1.61 4.59 7.86
C GLY A 22 -2.11 5.70 8.78
N LEU A 23 -2.14 6.94 8.30
CA LEU A 23 -2.70 8.07 9.05
C LEU A 23 -4.18 7.85 9.38
N ASN A 24 -4.98 7.35 8.43
CA ASN A 24 -6.40 7.08 8.64
C ASN A 24 -6.64 6.06 9.77
N PHE A 25 -5.80 5.02 9.88
CA PHE A 25 -5.85 4.08 11.00
C PHE A 25 -5.45 4.69 12.36
N LEU A 26 -4.73 5.82 12.38
CA LEU A 26 -4.38 6.52 13.61
C LEU A 26 -5.44 7.56 14.02
N VAL A 27 -6.00 8.30 13.06
CA VAL A 27 -6.91 9.43 13.35
C VAL A 27 -8.38 9.08 13.24
N ASN A 28 -8.72 8.06 12.45
CA ASN A 28 -10.09 7.59 12.24
C ASN A 28 -10.16 6.04 12.17
N PRO A 29 -9.70 5.33 13.23
CA PRO A 29 -9.48 3.89 13.18
C PRO A 29 -10.74 3.07 12.88
N GLN A 30 -11.90 3.49 13.40
CA GLN A 30 -13.15 2.74 13.27
C GLN A 30 -13.66 2.78 11.82
N THR A 31 -13.64 3.94 11.17
CA THR A 31 -13.99 4.03 9.75
C THR A 31 -12.95 3.33 8.88
N ALA A 32 -11.66 3.45 9.20
CA ALA A 32 -10.60 2.77 8.47
C ALA A 32 -10.76 1.24 8.52
N ALA A 33 -11.06 0.70 9.70
CA ALA A 33 -11.28 -0.73 9.91
C ALA A 33 -12.57 -1.23 9.23
N ALA A 34 -13.68 -0.47 9.35
CA ALA A 34 -14.93 -0.78 8.66
C ALA A 34 -14.73 -0.85 7.13
N GLY A 35 -13.92 0.05 6.58
CA GLY A 35 -13.57 0.09 5.16
C GLY A 35 -12.49 -0.90 4.73
N PHE A 36 -12.00 -1.77 5.61
CA PHE A 36 -10.99 -2.77 5.27
C PHE A 36 -11.61 -4.04 4.65
N GLY A 37 -12.86 -4.35 4.98
CA GLY A 37 -13.59 -5.52 4.46
C GLY A 37 -13.55 -6.77 5.33
N ILE A 38 -13.10 -6.66 6.59
CA ILE A 38 -13.19 -7.73 7.59
C ILE A 38 -14.22 -7.34 8.65
N ASP A 39 -15.20 -8.21 8.90
CA ASP A 39 -16.28 -8.00 9.86
C ASP A 39 -16.53 -9.28 10.68
N PRO A 40 -16.55 -9.23 12.03
CA PRO A 40 -16.30 -8.07 12.88
C PRO A 40 -14.83 -7.66 12.90
N TRP A 41 -14.58 -6.36 12.74
CA TRP A 41 -13.26 -5.78 13.04
C TRP A 41 -13.11 -5.50 14.54
N PRO A 42 -11.87 -5.42 15.06
CA PRO A 42 -11.65 -5.23 16.49
C PRO A 42 -12.34 -3.96 17.03
N GLN A 43 -13.00 -4.05 18.18
CA GLN A 43 -13.70 -2.92 18.80
C GLN A 43 -12.84 -2.27 19.89
N ALA A 44 -13.39 -1.33 20.67
CA ALA A 44 -12.70 -0.34 21.53
C ALA A 44 -11.46 -0.82 22.34
N GLU A 45 -11.39 -2.07 22.76
CA GLU A 45 -10.24 -2.65 23.49
C GLU A 45 -9.00 -2.91 22.59
N ALA A 46 -9.16 -2.85 21.27
CA ALA A 46 -8.13 -3.15 20.28
C ALA A 46 -7.43 -1.91 19.69
N GLY A 47 -7.49 -0.75 20.36
CA GLY A 47 -6.84 0.48 19.89
C GLY A 47 -5.36 0.29 19.51
N GLY A 48 -4.64 -0.58 20.22
CA GLY A 48 -3.26 -0.95 19.90
C GLY A 48 -3.08 -1.61 18.53
N TYR A 49 -4.05 -2.43 18.07
CA TYR A 49 -3.97 -3.08 16.76
C TYR A 49 -4.06 -2.06 15.61
N PHE A 50 -4.91 -1.04 15.75
CA PHE A 50 -5.01 0.02 14.76
C PHE A 50 -3.75 0.87 14.70
N VAL A 51 -3.12 1.14 15.86
CA VAL A 51 -1.81 1.78 15.89
C VAL A 51 -0.77 0.93 15.16
N VAL A 52 -0.69 -0.38 15.44
CA VAL A 52 0.24 -1.30 14.77
C VAL A 52 0.05 -1.28 13.26
N LYS A 53 -1.19 -1.33 12.75
CA LYS A 53 -1.45 -1.22 11.31
C LYS A 53 -1.02 0.16 10.79
N GLY A 54 -1.47 1.23 11.43
CA GLY A 54 -1.20 2.59 11.01
C GLY A 54 0.27 2.92 10.89
N VAL A 55 1.08 2.57 11.90
CA VAL A 55 2.53 2.87 11.89
C VAL A 55 3.30 2.02 10.89
N ARG A 56 2.87 0.78 10.63
CA ARG A 56 3.46 -0.05 9.57
C ARG A 56 3.20 0.57 8.20
N ASP A 57 1.98 1.08 8.00
CA ASP A 57 1.60 1.69 6.74
C ASP A 57 2.38 2.98 6.45
N ILE A 58 2.57 3.80 7.49
CA ILE A 58 3.43 4.97 7.44
C ILE A 58 4.89 4.59 7.17
N ALA A 59 5.41 3.54 7.83
CA ALA A 59 6.81 3.16 7.72
C ALA A 59 7.21 2.74 6.29
N TYR A 60 6.41 1.90 5.61
CA TYR A 60 6.72 1.54 4.23
C TYR A 60 6.53 2.74 3.27
N GLY A 61 5.50 3.56 3.50
CA GLY A 61 5.26 4.78 2.72
C GLY A 61 6.44 5.77 2.81
N LEU A 62 6.99 5.96 4.02
CA LEU A 62 8.20 6.76 4.24
C LEU A 62 9.44 6.14 3.59
N THR A 63 9.60 4.83 3.66
CA THR A 63 10.72 4.12 3.03
C THR A 63 10.73 4.37 1.51
N ALA A 64 9.58 4.21 0.86
CA ALA A 64 9.42 4.53 -0.56
C ALA A 64 9.64 6.03 -0.86
N LEU A 65 9.13 6.93 -0.01
CA LEU A 65 9.32 8.38 -0.16
C LEU A 65 10.80 8.77 -0.10
N VAL A 66 11.56 8.24 0.86
CA VAL A 66 12.99 8.52 1.01
C VAL A 66 13.73 8.11 -0.26
N LEU A 67 13.51 6.90 -0.78
CA LEU A 67 14.16 6.44 -2.01
C LEU A 67 13.76 7.26 -3.24
N LEU A 68 12.51 7.72 -3.29
CA LEU A 68 12.01 8.60 -4.35
C LEU A 68 12.72 9.96 -4.31
N LEU A 69 12.82 10.59 -3.14
CA LEU A 69 13.47 11.90 -2.94
C LEU A 69 14.97 11.85 -3.19
N LEU A 70 15.63 10.78 -2.75
CA LEU A 70 17.06 10.52 -3.01
C LEU A 70 17.34 10.03 -4.44
N LYS A 71 16.30 9.86 -5.27
CA LYS A 71 16.40 9.43 -6.67
C LYS A 71 17.02 8.04 -6.86
N HIS A 72 16.99 7.19 -5.84
CA HIS A 72 17.41 5.79 -5.89
C HIS A 72 16.35 4.90 -6.56
N ARG A 73 16.05 5.16 -7.84
CA ARG A 73 14.87 4.60 -8.54
C ARG A 73 14.90 3.07 -8.71
N HIS A 74 16.07 2.46 -8.90
CA HIS A 74 16.16 1.00 -9.02
C HIS A 74 15.86 0.33 -7.68
N ALA A 75 16.44 0.83 -6.58
CA ALA A 75 16.13 0.36 -5.24
C ALA A 75 14.66 0.61 -4.87
N LEU A 76 14.11 1.77 -5.24
CA LEU A 76 12.68 2.06 -5.07
C LEU A 76 11.80 1.03 -5.78
N GLY A 77 12.15 0.63 -7.01
CA GLY A 77 11.41 -0.42 -7.73
C GLY A 77 11.35 -1.75 -6.98
N TRP A 78 12.46 -2.17 -6.36
CA TRP A 78 12.51 -3.38 -5.52
C TRP A 78 11.74 -3.23 -4.21
N VAL A 79 11.82 -2.07 -3.55
CA VAL A 79 11.04 -1.80 -2.34
C VAL A 79 9.55 -1.82 -2.64
N VAL A 80 9.10 -1.12 -3.70
CA VAL A 80 7.68 -1.12 -4.10
C VAL A 80 7.21 -2.52 -4.51
N LEU A 81 8.09 -3.34 -5.12
CA LEU A 81 7.76 -4.74 -5.42
C LEU A 81 7.55 -5.55 -4.14
N ALA A 82 8.39 -5.35 -3.12
CA ALA A 82 8.22 -6.00 -1.82
C ALA A 82 6.94 -5.50 -1.12
N ASP A 83 6.64 -4.20 -1.20
CA ASP A 83 5.43 -3.59 -0.62
C ASP A 83 4.15 -4.18 -1.23
N ALA A 84 4.19 -4.73 -2.45
CA ALA A 84 3.04 -5.41 -3.06
C ALA A 84 2.53 -6.60 -2.24
N ILE A 85 3.37 -7.18 -1.38
CA ILE A 85 2.96 -8.25 -0.44
C ILE A 85 1.83 -7.76 0.47
N ILE A 86 1.80 -6.47 0.82
CA ILE A 86 0.81 -5.90 1.74
C ILE A 86 -0.61 -5.99 1.16
N PRO A 87 -0.94 -5.36 0.01
CA PRO A 87 -2.30 -5.46 -0.55
C PRO A 87 -2.64 -6.89 -1.02
N ILE A 88 -1.66 -7.72 -1.39
CA ILE A 88 -1.90 -9.15 -1.66
C ILE A 88 -2.35 -9.86 -0.38
N GLY A 89 -1.62 -9.64 0.72
CA GLY A 89 -1.95 -10.18 2.04
C GLY A 89 -3.29 -9.67 2.54
N ASP A 90 -3.59 -8.38 2.37
CA ASP A 90 -4.87 -7.78 2.74
C ASP A 90 -6.04 -8.39 1.93
N CYS A 91 -5.84 -8.61 0.63
CA CYS A 91 -6.82 -9.29 -0.23
C CYS A 91 -7.11 -10.71 0.26
N ILE A 92 -6.06 -11.48 0.60
CA ILE A 92 -6.18 -12.83 1.15
C ILE A 92 -6.88 -12.79 2.51
N ALA A 93 -6.50 -11.85 3.38
CA ALA A 93 -7.07 -11.71 4.72
C ALA A 93 -8.57 -11.42 4.68
N VAL A 94 -9.03 -10.56 3.77
CA VAL A 94 -10.46 -10.29 3.58
C VAL A 94 -11.22 -11.56 3.21
N VAL A 95 -10.77 -12.30 2.18
CA VAL A 95 -11.45 -13.53 1.76
C VAL A 95 -11.41 -14.60 2.85
N ALA A 96 -10.27 -14.75 3.52
CA ALA A 96 -10.09 -15.75 4.57
C ALA A 96 -10.93 -15.47 5.84
N ASN A 97 -11.40 -14.24 6.02
CA ASN A 97 -12.19 -13.82 7.18
C ASN A 97 -13.62 -13.41 6.80
N GLY A 98 -14.19 -14.04 5.77
CA GLY A 98 -15.61 -13.92 5.44
C GLY A 98 -16.01 -12.73 4.56
N GLY A 99 -15.06 -11.89 4.16
CA GLY A 99 -15.28 -10.83 3.18
C GLY A 99 -15.53 -11.38 1.78
N THR A 100 -16.29 -10.65 0.96
CA THR A 100 -16.60 -11.10 -0.41
C THR A 100 -15.37 -11.02 -1.32
N VAL A 101 -15.22 -12.00 -2.23
CA VAL A 101 -14.15 -11.99 -3.25
C VAL A 101 -14.20 -10.73 -4.11
N ALA A 102 -15.41 -10.26 -4.45
CA ALA A 102 -15.58 -9.05 -5.23
C ALA A 102 -15.03 -7.81 -4.51
N TYR A 103 -15.29 -7.67 -3.20
CA TYR A 103 -14.75 -6.57 -2.40
C TYR A 103 -13.23 -6.69 -2.24
N ALA A 104 -12.73 -7.90 -1.91
CA ALA A 104 -11.31 -8.17 -1.74
C ALA A 104 -10.51 -7.81 -3.00
N LEU A 105 -10.95 -8.26 -4.18
CA LEU A 105 -10.32 -7.95 -5.45
C LEU A 105 -10.51 -6.48 -5.85
N GLY A 106 -11.69 -5.91 -5.59
CA GLY A 106 -12.01 -4.53 -5.94
C GLY A 106 -11.16 -3.51 -5.18
N VAL A 107 -10.93 -3.74 -3.89
CA VAL A 107 -10.17 -2.82 -3.03
C VAL A 107 -8.69 -3.21 -2.98
N HIS A 108 -8.39 -4.40 -2.49
CA HIS A 108 -7.01 -4.82 -2.22
C HIS A 108 -6.33 -5.40 -3.46
N GLY A 109 -7.05 -6.21 -4.24
CA GLY A 109 -6.53 -6.74 -5.51
C GLY A 109 -6.17 -5.63 -6.51
N SER A 110 -7.00 -4.60 -6.63
CA SER A 110 -6.73 -3.45 -7.51
C SER A 110 -5.53 -2.64 -7.02
N ALA A 111 -5.39 -2.44 -5.69
CA ALA A 111 -4.21 -1.83 -5.09
C ALA A 111 -2.94 -2.66 -5.38
N ALA A 112 -3.00 -3.99 -5.23
CA ALA A 112 -1.88 -4.88 -5.55
C ALA A 112 -1.44 -4.75 -7.01
N VAL A 113 -2.38 -4.74 -7.96
CA VAL A 113 -2.10 -4.53 -9.38
C VAL A 113 -1.41 -3.18 -9.61
N LEU A 114 -1.90 -2.11 -8.99
CA LEU A 114 -1.31 -0.78 -9.11
C LEU A 114 0.14 -0.74 -8.60
N VAL A 115 0.39 -1.32 -7.42
CA VAL A 115 1.72 -1.39 -6.82
C VAL A 115 2.67 -2.22 -7.68
N LEU A 116 2.22 -3.37 -8.22
CA LEU A 116 3.00 -4.19 -9.13
C LEU A 116 3.34 -3.47 -10.44
N ILE A 117 2.39 -2.72 -11.01
CA ILE A 117 2.64 -1.89 -12.21
C ILE A 117 3.66 -0.80 -11.91
N ALA A 118 3.56 -0.14 -10.74
CA ALA A 118 4.52 0.88 -10.33
C ALA A 118 5.94 0.29 -10.18
N ALA A 119 6.06 -0.85 -9.48
CA ALA A 119 7.32 -1.57 -9.31
C ALA A 119 7.94 -1.97 -10.66
N ALA A 120 7.17 -2.66 -11.52
CA ALA A 120 7.62 -3.09 -12.83
C ALA A 120 8.07 -1.91 -13.70
N SER A 121 7.32 -0.81 -13.65
CA SER A 121 7.63 0.41 -14.40
C SER A 121 8.93 1.06 -13.94
N LEU A 122 9.19 1.10 -12.63
CA LEU A 122 10.44 1.62 -12.04
C LEU A 122 11.63 0.74 -12.40
N LEU A 123 11.50 -0.59 -12.25
CA LEU A 123 12.56 -1.55 -12.58
C LEU A 123 12.90 -1.50 -14.07
N TRP A 124 11.87 -1.45 -14.93
CA TRP A 124 12.04 -1.33 -16.39
C TRP A 124 12.74 -0.04 -16.78
N GLU A 125 12.38 1.10 -16.17
CA GLU A 125 13.05 2.40 -16.38
C GLU A 125 14.55 2.32 -16.10
N THR A 126 14.96 1.47 -15.16
CA THR A 126 16.34 1.36 -14.69
C THR A 126 17.15 0.20 -15.27
N ARG A 127 16.57 -0.65 -16.13
CA ARG A 127 17.20 -1.86 -16.68
C ARG A 127 18.54 -1.64 -17.40
N LYS A 128 18.76 -0.47 -18.02
CA LYS A 128 19.95 -0.16 -18.83
C LYS A 128 20.95 0.74 -18.10
N ARG A 129 20.83 0.87 -16.78
CA ARG A 129 21.78 1.60 -15.94
C ARG A 129 22.84 0.68 -15.38
#